data_AF-A0A7X6R3Z0-F1
#
_entry.id   AF-A0A7X6R3Z0-F1
#
_cell.length_a   1.000
_cell.length_b   1.000
_cell.length_c   1.000
_cell.angle_alpha   90.00
_cell.angle_beta   90.00
_cell.angle_gamma   90.00
#
_symmetry.space_group_name_H-M   'P 1'
#
loop_
_entity.id
_entity.type
_entity.pdbx_description
1 polymer ?
#
loop_
_entity_poly.entity_id
_entity_poly.type
_entity_poly.pdbx_seq_one_letter_code
_entity_poly.pdbx_strand_id
1 'polypeptide(L)'
;MTSWAEFGDGLTQHLATLSAGTVVIISEAGEPKERRRFVQFRQLDTMIWAELPGDSWLASDVRVGEAGGRAITDAGWQQPDADHCGNWWYELPWPASADGYRQLAARMITGLRDGFGITDPATLVYEAWNDRGGNLKVELPLLGLAIWGTSFDER
;
A
#
# COMPACT_ATOMS: atom_id res chain seq x y z
N MET A 1 -3.79 -0.94 -19.24
CA MET A 1 -3.87 0.21 -18.31
C MET A 1 -4.80 -0.21 -17.20
N THR A 2 -4.44 0.06 -15.95
CA THR A 2 -5.19 -0.36 -14.76
C THR A 2 -5.87 0.86 -14.17
N SER A 3 -7.18 0.79 -13.91
CA SER A 3 -7.92 1.85 -13.22
C SER A 3 -7.87 1.67 -11.70
N TRP A 4 -8.20 2.73 -10.93
CA TRP A 4 -8.31 2.63 -9.47
C TRP A 4 -9.35 1.59 -9.02
N ALA A 5 -10.42 1.38 -9.81
CA ALA A 5 -11.43 0.37 -9.52
C ALA A 5 -10.87 -1.05 -9.71
N GLU A 6 -10.23 -1.32 -10.85
CA GLU A 6 -9.60 -2.62 -11.12
C GLU A 6 -8.48 -2.93 -10.11
N PHE A 7 -7.65 -1.94 -9.78
CA PHE A 7 -6.64 -2.06 -8.73
C PHE A 7 -7.27 -2.41 -7.37
N GLY A 8 -8.36 -1.76 -6.99
CA GLY A 8 -9.06 -2.02 -5.73
C GLY A 8 -9.70 -3.40 -5.65
N ASP A 9 -10.32 -3.86 -6.75
CA ASP A 9 -10.90 -5.19 -6.82
C ASP A 9 -9.82 -6.28 -6.74
N GLY A 10 -8.70 -6.08 -7.44
CA GLY A 10 -7.55 -6.98 -7.39
C GLY A 10 -6.90 -7.04 -6.01
N LEU A 11 -6.71 -5.88 -5.38
CA LEU A 11 -6.16 -5.77 -4.03
C LEU A 11 -7.08 -6.46 -3.00
N THR A 12 -8.39 -6.26 -3.09
CA THR A 12 -9.37 -6.92 -2.22
C THR A 12 -9.29 -8.44 -2.32
N GLN A 13 -9.20 -8.97 -3.55
CA GLN A 13 -9.09 -10.42 -3.77
C GLN A 13 -7.79 -10.97 -3.19
N HIS A 14 -6.67 -10.31 -3.41
CA HIS A 14 -5.39 -10.75 -2.86
C HIS A 14 -5.39 -10.74 -1.34
N LEU A 15 -5.84 -9.64 -0.71
CA LEU A 15 -5.94 -9.54 0.75
C LEU A 15 -6.70 -10.72 1.39
N ALA A 16 -7.71 -11.26 0.71
CA ALA A 16 -8.48 -12.42 1.19
C ALA A 16 -7.73 -13.77 1.06
N THR A 17 -6.71 -13.85 0.20
CA THR A 17 -5.98 -15.10 -0.12
C THR A 17 -4.54 -15.13 0.38
N LEU A 18 -4.04 -14.00 0.89
CA LEU A 18 -2.68 -13.90 1.39
C LEU A 18 -2.47 -14.80 2.61
N SER A 19 -1.21 -15.17 2.81
CA SER A 19 -0.76 -16.04 3.89
C SER A 19 -0.04 -15.25 4.99
N ALA A 20 -0.05 -15.75 6.22
CA ALA A 20 0.76 -15.16 7.30
C ALA A 20 2.24 -15.09 6.90
N GLY A 21 2.88 -13.96 7.19
CA GLY A 21 4.25 -13.63 6.79
C GLY A 21 4.35 -12.91 5.44
N THR A 22 3.25 -12.74 4.69
CA THR A 22 3.32 -11.97 3.45
C THR A 22 3.49 -10.48 3.74
N VAL A 23 4.49 -9.88 3.10
CA VAL A 23 4.76 -8.44 3.05
C VAL A 23 4.52 -7.97 1.63
N VAL A 24 3.83 -6.84 1.48
CA VAL A 24 3.59 -6.20 0.19
C VAL A 24 3.90 -4.71 0.32
N ILE A 25 4.64 -4.18 -0.66
CA ILE A 25 4.89 -2.75 -0.82
C ILE A 25 4.41 -2.35 -2.21
N ILE A 26 3.57 -1.32 -2.28
CA ILE A 26 3.08 -0.72 -3.52
C ILE A 26 3.54 0.73 -3.54
N SER A 27 4.35 1.12 -4.51
CA SER A 27 5.04 2.41 -4.51
C SER A 27 5.21 2.98 -5.91
N GLU A 28 5.51 4.27 -6.01
CA GLU A 28 5.92 4.87 -7.28
C GLU A 28 7.23 4.28 -7.81
N ALA A 29 7.28 4.04 -9.12
CA ALA A 29 8.49 3.58 -9.79
C ALA A 29 9.55 4.69 -9.88
N GLY A 30 10.82 4.34 -9.69
CA GLY A 30 11.95 5.22 -10.03
C GLY A 30 12.22 6.39 -9.08
N GLU A 31 11.37 6.65 -8.09
CA GLU A 31 11.58 7.72 -7.11
C GLU A 31 12.63 7.33 -6.05
N PRO A 32 13.50 8.28 -5.62
CA PRO A 32 14.40 8.08 -4.49
C PRO A 32 13.62 7.93 -3.18
N LYS A 33 14.27 7.39 -2.14
CA LYS A 33 13.60 6.96 -0.91
C LYS A 33 12.79 8.06 -0.24
N GLU A 34 13.34 9.26 -0.16
CA GLU A 34 12.73 10.45 0.44
C GLU A 34 11.59 11.05 -0.38
N ARG A 35 11.39 10.61 -1.62
CA ARG A 35 10.26 11.03 -2.46
C ARG A 35 9.24 9.92 -2.70
N ARG A 36 9.60 8.68 -2.37
CA ARG A 36 8.80 7.50 -2.66
C ARG A 36 7.54 7.50 -1.80
N ARG A 37 6.41 7.81 -2.43
CA ARG A 37 5.08 7.62 -1.85
C ARG A 37 4.70 6.16 -2.04
N PHE A 38 4.22 5.53 -0.97
CA PHE A 38 3.90 4.11 -0.98
C PHE A 38 2.80 3.78 0.02
N VAL A 39 2.22 2.59 -0.16
CA VAL A 39 1.50 1.88 0.88
C VAL A 39 2.17 0.53 1.06
N GLN A 40 2.35 0.12 2.30
CA GLN A 40 2.79 -1.24 2.61
C GLN A 40 1.81 -1.92 3.53
N PHE A 41 1.80 -3.24 3.50
CA PHE A 41 1.13 -4.00 4.53
C PHE A 41 1.79 -5.35 4.73
N ARG A 42 1.59 -5.88 5.94
CA ARG A 42 2.10 -7.17 6.38
C ARG A 42 0.96 -7.96 6.98
N GLN A 43 0.77 -9.18 6.47
CA GLN A 43 -0.13 -10.14 7.09
C GLN A 43 0.61 -10.88 8.21
N LEU A 44 0.21 -10.63 9.44
CA LEU A 44 0.66 -11.30 10.64
C LEU A 44 -0.30 -12.45 11.00
N ASP A 45 -0.03 -13.14 12.12
CA ASP A 45 -0.84 -14.28 12.56
C ASP A 45 -2.29 -13.94 12.88
N THR A 46 -2.55 -12.70 13.31
CA THR A 46 -3.84 -12.28 13.86
C THR A 46 -4.34 -10.98 13.26
N MET A 47 -3.57 -10.35 12.38
CA MET A 47 -3.94 -9.06 11.78
C MET A 47 -3.19 -8.78 10.48
N ILE A 48 -3.73 -7.87 9.69
CA ILE A 48 -3.02 -7.18 8.62
C ILE A 48 -2.67 -5.79 9.14
N TRP A 49 -1.38 -5.50 9.24
CA TRP A 49 -0.86 -4.18 9.58
C TRP A 49 -0.54 -3.44 8.28
N ALA A 50 -1.16 -2.28 8.05
CA ALA A 50 -0.91 -1.43 6.90
C ALA A 50 -0.28 -0.09 7.31
N GLU A 51 0.57 0.47 6.44
CA GLU A 51 1.26 1.73 6.68
C GLU A 51 1.35 2.61 5.42
N LEU A 52 1.35 3.93 5.64
CA LEU A 52 1.76 4.95 4.67
C LEU A 52 2.90 5.77 5.30
N PRO A 53 3.87 6.27 4.52
CA PRO A 53 4.90 7.14 5.07
C PRO A 53 4.28 8.43 5.61
N GLY A 54 4.68 8.84 6.81
CA GLY A 54 4.38 10.18 7.31
C GLY A 54 5.30 11.24 6.72
N ASP A 55 4.89 12.51 6.85
CA ASP A 55 5.57 13.66 6.26
C ASP A 55 7.04 13.83 6.70
N SER A 56 7.44 13.26 7.84
CA SER A 56 8.83 13.26 8.31
C SER A 56 9.78 12.47 7.41
N TRP A 57 9.25 11.49 6.66
CA TRP A 57 10.01 10.67 5.72
C TRP A 57 10.08 11.25 4.32
N LEU A 58 9.22 12.24 4.03
CA LEU A 58 9.01 12.76 2.70
C LEU A 58 9.66 14.15 2.52
N ALA A 59 10.25 14.34 1.34
CA ALA A 59 10.68 15.64 0.85
C ALA A 59 9.48 16.61 0.84
N SER A 60 9.74 17.87 1.16
CA SER A 60 8.68 18.85 1.47
C SER A 60 7.65 19.05 0.36
N ASP A 61 8.02 18.82 -0.90
CA ASP A 61 7.17 19.01 -2.07
C ASP A 61 6.24 17.81 -2.37
N VAL A 62 6.48 16.66 -1.76
CA VAL A 62 5.66 15.44 -1.93
C VAL A 62 4.97 14.99 -0.64
N ARG A 63 5.04 15.83 0.41
CA ARG A 63 4.28 15.66 1.64
C ARG A 63 2.78 15.72 1.38
N VAL A 64 2.02 15.02 2.23
CA VAL A 64 0.57 14.89 2.11
C VAL A 64 -0.13 16.26 2.23
N GLY A 65 0.42 17.15 3.07
CA GLY A 65 -0.18 18.44 3.36
C GLY A 65 -1.54 18.31 4.09
N GLU A 66 -2.19 19.45 4.32
CA GLU A 66 -3.39 19.49 5.17
C GLU A 66 -4.60 18.80 4.52
N ALA A 67 -4.80 18.98 3.21
CA ALA A 67 -5.92 18.38 2.49
C ALA A 67 -5.79 16.86 2.37
N GLY A 68 -4.61 16.36 2.00
CA GLY A 68 -4.37 14.93 1.95
C GLY A 68 -4.41 14.29 3.34
N GLY A 69 -3.93 15.00 4.38
CA GLY A 69 -3.90 14.48 5.75
C GLY A 69 -5.31 14.28 6.30
N ARG A 70 -6.22 15.21 5.96
CA ARG A 70 -7.65 15.04 6.20
C ARG A 70 -8.21 13.83 5.47
N ALA A 71 -7.93 13.66 4.17
CA ALA A 71 -8.41 12.50 3.42
C ALA A 71 -7.94 11.16 4.02
N ILE A 72 -6.68 11.08 4.44
CA ILE A 72 -6.12 9.90 5.11
C ILE A 72 -6.81 9.66 6.47
N THR A 73 -7.01 10.72 7.26
CA THR A 73 -7.71 10.63 8.56
C THR A 73 -9.17 10.21 8.40
N ASP A 74 -9.89 10.79 7.43
CA ASP A 74 -11.31 10.50 7.17
C ASP A 74 -11.51 9.08 6.62
N ALA A 75 -10.53 8.55 5.89
CA ALA A 75 -10.48 7.14 5.52
C ALA A 75 -10.27 6.24 6.75
N GLY A 76 -9.88 6.79 7.90
CA GLY A 76 -9.77 6.14 9.19
C GLY A 76 -8.40 5.54 9.48
N TRP A 77 -7.35 6.04 8.83
CA TRP A 77 -5.97 5.78 9.24
C TRP A 77 -5.67 6.50 10.56
N GLN A 78 -4.81 5.90 11.37
CA GLN A 78 -4.28 6.53 12.57
C GLN A 78 -3.14 7.47 12.19
N GLN A 79 -3.02 8.58 12.92
CA GLN A 79 -2.01 9.60 12.67
C GLN A 79 -0.59 9.08 12.95
N PRO A 80 0.44 9.67 12.30
CA PRO A 80 1.82 9.35 12.58
C PRO A 80 2.18 9.54 14.06
N ASP A 81 2.76 8.50 14.65
CA ASP A 81 3.25 8.52 16.02
C ASP A 81 4.64 7.87 16.14
N ALA A 82 5.28 7.99 17.30
CA ALA A 82 6.63 7.48 17.51
C ALA A 82 6.70 5.94 17.50
N ASP A 83 5.64 5.25 17.93
CA ASP A 83 5.60 3.79 18.00
C ASP A 83 5.53 3.15 16.61
N HIS A 84 4.97 3.89 15.64
CA HIS A 84 4.87 3.51 14.23
C HIS A 84 5.92 4.19 13.36
N CYS A 85 7.06 4.58 13.95
CA CYS A 85 8.17 5.25 13.25
C CYS A 85 7.76 6.53 12.49
N GLY A 86 6.70 7.20 12.91
CA GLY A 86 6.16 8.36 12.20
C GLY A 86 5.43 8.00 10.90
N ASN A 87 4.90 6.78 10.77
CA ASN A 87 4.02 6.38 9.67
C ASN A 87 2.54 6.51 10.07
N TRP A 88 1.70 6.79 9.08
CA TRP A 88 0.27 6.53 9.22
C TRP A 88 0.06 5.02 9.29
N TRP A 89 -0.87 4.55 10.11
CA TRP A 89 -1.05 3.13 10.31
C TRP A 89 -2.53 2.72 10.42
N TYR A 90 -2.79 1.46 10.13
CA TYR A 90 -4.09 0.84 10.32
C TYR A 90 -3.92 -0.67 10.56
N GLU A 91 -4.72 -1.21 11.47
CA GLU A 91 -4.74 -2.64 11.77
C GLU A 91 -6.11 -3.23 11.44
N LEU A 92 -6.12 -4.32 10.69
CA LEU A 92 -7.31 -5.13 10.43
C LEU A 92 -7.15 -6.49 11.10
N PRO A 93 -8.01 -6.89 12.05
CA PRO A 93 -8.01 -8.25 12.59
C PRO A 93 -8.13 -9.30 11.48
N TRP A 94 -7.35 -10.37 11.56
CA TRP A 94 -7.27 -11.44 10.57
C TRP A 94 -7.57 -12.81 11.19
N PRO A 95 -8.38 -13.67 10.53
CA PRO A 95 -9.07 -13.43 9.27
C PRO A 95 -10.20 -12.39 9.37
N ALA A 96 -10.32 -11.53 8.35
CA ALA A 96 -11.40 -10.55 8.25
C ALA A 96 -12.56 -11.04 7.38
N SER A 97 -13.69 -10.33 7.43
CA SER A 97 -14.79 -10.52 6.48
C SER A 97 -14.43 -9.96 5.09
N ALA A 98 -15.16 -10.36 4.06
CA ALA A 98 -15.02 -9.80 2.71
C ALA A 98 -15.18 -8.27 2.68
N ASP A 99 -16.10 -7.73 3.50
CA ASP A 99 -16.28 -6.29 3.64
C ASP A 99 -15.09 -5.63 4.33
N GLY A 100 -14.44 -6.30 5.30
CA GLY A 100 -13.22 -5.83 5.94
C GLY A 100 -12.06 -5.67 4.95
N TYR A 101 -11.84 -6.67 4.09
CA TYR A 101 -10.82 -6.58 3.04
C TYR A 101 -11.13 -5.49 2.02
N ARG A 102 -12.39 -5.34 1.61
CA ARG A 102 -12.80 -4.26 0.70
C ARG A 102 -12.56 -2.88 1.31
N GLN A 103 -12.88 -2.71 2.59
CA GLN A 103 -12.63 -1.46 3.31
C GLN A 103 -11.13 -1.17 3.44
N LEU A 104 -10.31 -2.18 3.72
CA LEU A 104 -8.86 -2.01 3.76
C LEU A 104 -8.29 -1.60 2.39
N ALA A 105 -8.70 -2.26 1.31
CA ALA A 105 -8.30 -1.88 -0.04
C ALA A 105 -8.69 -0.43 -0.38
N ALA A 106 -9.93 -0.03 -0.04
CA ALA A 106 -10.39 1.35 -0.23
C ALA A 106 -9.55 2.36 0.56
N ARG A 107 -9.16 2.04 1.81
CA ARG A 107 -8.27 2.88 2.64
C ARG A 107 -6.91 3.09 2.01
N MET A 108 -6.32 2.02 1.46
CA MET A 108 -5.03 2.09 0.76
C MET A 108 -5.14 2.96 -0.50
N ILE A 109 -6.24 2.82 -1.26
CA ILE A 109 -6.51 3.67 -2.43
C ILE A 109 -6.66 5.14 -2.03
N THR A 110 -7.44 5.45 -0.99
CA THR A 110 -7.58 6.83 -0.53
C THR A 110 -6.24 7.41 -0.07
N GLY A 111 -5.39 6.61 0.60
CA GLY A 111 -4.04 7.03 0.96
C GLY A 111 -3.19 7.41 -0.25
N LEU A 112 -3.15 6.55 -1.27
CA LEU A 112 -2.36 6.78 -2.48
C LEU A 112 -2.93 7.91 -3.36
N ARG A 113 -4.24 7.87 -3.63
CA ARG A 113 -4.89 8.77 -4.58
C ARG A 113 -5.20 10.12 -3.97
N ASP A 114 -5.90 10.14 -2.85
CA ASP A 114 -6.47 11.36 -2.27
C ASP A 114 -5.52 11.98 -1.23
N GLY A 115 -4.73 11.14 -0.54
CA GLY A 115 -3.69 11.58 0.39
C GLY A 115 -2.43 12.05 -0.33
N PHE A 116 -1.79 11.14 -1.06
CA PHE A 116 -0.54 11.41 -1.78
C PHE A 116 -0.72 12.09 -3.14
N GLY A 117 -1.94 12.19 -3.66
CA GLY A 117 -2.20 12.85 -4.94
C GLY A 117 -1.72 12.06 -6.16
N ILE A 118 -1.53 10.74 -6.04
CA ILE A 118 -1.16 9.89 -7.18
C ILE A 118 -2.38 9.76 -8.09
N THR A 119 -2.26 10.22 -9.34
CA THR A 119 -3.41 10.35 -10.25
C THR A 119 -3.74 9.06 -10.97
N ASP A 120 -2.73 8.27 -11.34
CA ASP A 120 -2.85 7.06 -12.14
C ASP A 120 -2.17 5.88 -11.42
N PRO A 121 -2.89 4.80 -11.07
CA PRO A 121 -2.28 3.66 -10.39
C PRO A 121 -1.31 2.90 -11.30
N ALA A 122 -1.36 3.08 -12.63
CA ALA A 122 -0.41 2.44 -13.55
C ALA A 122 1.03 2.95 -13.40
N THR A 123 1.26 4.07 -12.69
CA THR A 123 2.61 4.54 -12.34
C THR A 123 3.21 3.79 -11.14
N LEU A 124 2.40 2.97 -10.47
CA LEU A 124 2.82 2.19 -9.32
C LEU A 124 3.43 0.85 -9.74
N VAL A 125 4.33 0.38 -8.89
CA VAL A 125 4.92 -0.95 -8.94
C VAL A 125 4.74 -1.63 -7.59
N TYR A 126 4.78 -2.96 -7.56
CA TYR A 126 4.72 -3.71 -6.32
C TYR A 126 5.95 -4.60 -6.11
N GLU A 127 6.29 -4.80 -4.85
CA GLU A 127 7.17 -5.88 -4.41
C GLU A 127 6.42 -6.67 -3.33
N ALA A 128 6.47 -8.00 -3.42
CA ALA A 128 5.82 -8.86 -2.44
C ALA A 128 6.63 -10.13 -2.18
N TRP A 129 6.73 -10.51 -0.92
CA TRP A 129 7.43 -11.71 -0.47
C TRP A 129 6.82 -12.28 0.81
N ASN A 130 7.05 -13.55 1.09
CA ASN A 130 6.70 -14.17 2.37
C ASN A 130 7.95 -14.33 3.23
N ASP A 131 8.04 -13.58 4.32
CA ASP A 131 9.23 -13.55 5.18
C ASP A 131 9.41 -14.86 5.97
N ARG A 132 8.30 -15.48 6.40
CA ARG A 132 8.27 -16.81 7.05
C ARG A 132 8.61 -17.94 6.10
N GLY A 133 8.30 -17.75 4.82
CA GLY A 133 8.64 -18.67 3.74
C GLY A 133 10.10 -18.59 3.31
N GLY A 134 10.96 -17.82 3.98
CA GLY A 134 12.36 -17.61 3.57
C GLY A 134 12.50 -16.54 2.48
N ASN A 135 11.65 -15.51 2.51
CA ASN A 135 11.58 -14.43 1.52
C ASN A 135 11.24 -14.91 0.10
N LEU A 136 10.40 -15.94 -0.01
CA LEU A 136 9.87 -16.38 -1.29
C LEU A 136 9.01 -15.28 -1.91
N LYS A 137 9.23 -14.98 -3.19
CA LYS A 137 8.43 -14.01 -3.93
C LYS A 137 6.96 -14.42 -3.95
N VAL A 138 6.08 -13.43 -3.80
CA VAL A 138 4.63 -13.59 -3.89
C VAL A 138 4.16 -12.83 -5.13
N GLU A 139 3.44 -13.53 -6.01
CA GLU A 139 2.87 -12.94 -7.20
C GLU A 139 1.48 -12.38 -6.91
N LEU A 140 1.22 -11.15 -7.36
CA LEU A 140 -0.05 -10.46 -7.15
C LEU A 140 -0.67 -10.03 -8.50
N PRO A 141 -0.94 -10.97 -9.43
CA PRO A 141 -1.28 -10.65 -10.82
C PRO A 141 -2.54 -9.79 -10.97
N LEU A 142 -3.51 -9.93 -10.06
CA LEU A 142 -4.74 -9.13 -10.09
C LEU A 142 -4.54 -7.64 -9.76
N LEU A 143 -3.38 -7.22 -9.24
CA LEU A 143 -3.12 -5.78 -9.03
C LEU A 143 -3.02 -5.01 -10.35
N GLY A 144 -2.70 -5.69 -11.46
CA GLY A 144 -2.48 -5.02 -12.74
C GLY A 144 -1.29 -4.05 -12.71
N LEU A 145 -0.33 -4.25 -11.82
CA LEU A 145 0.87 -3.44 -11.64
C LEU A 145 2.12 -4.23 -12.07
N ALA A 146 3.19 -3.52 -12.44
CA ALA A 146 4.47 -4.17 -12.69
C ALA A 146 5.17 -4.55 -11.38
N ILE A 147 5.98 -5.60 -11.40
CA ILE A 147 6.82 -5.99 -10.26
C ILE A 147 8.03 -5.06 -10.20
N TRP A 148 8.43 -4.64 -9.00
CA TRP A 148 9.63 -3.84 -8.77
C TRP A 148 10.88 -4.55 -9.34
N GLY A 149 11.71 -3.81 -10.07
CA GLY A 149 12.96 -4.33 -10.64
C GLY A 149 12.79 -5.18 -11.90
N THR A 150 11.57 -5.46 -12.36
CA THR A 150 11.32 -5.86 -13.75
C THR A 150 11.28 -4.60 -14.60
N SER A 151 12.40 -4.28 -15.24
CA SER A 151 12.39 -3.34 -16.36
C SER A 151 11.42 -3.88 -17.41
N PHE A 152 10.43 -3.08 -17.79
CA PHE A 152 9.79 -3.26 -19.09
C PHE A 152 10.85 -2.93 -20.13
N ASP A 153 11.54 -3.96 -20.62
CA ASP A 153 12.35 -3.85 -21.82
C ASP A 153 11.37 -3.79 -23.00
N GLU A 154 10.91 -2.59 -23.34
CA GLU A 154 10.21 -2.33 -24.60
C GLU A 154 11.23 -2.19 -25.73
N ARG A 155 11.73 -3.32 -26.25
CA ARG A 155 11.73 -3.66 -27.69
C ARG A 155 12.45 -4.95 -28.04
#